data_AF-A0A261GDX0-F1
#
_entry.id   AF-A0A261GDX0-F1
#
_cell.length_a   1.000
_cell.length_b   1.000
_cell.length_c   1.000
_cell.angle_alpha   90.00
_cell.angle_beta   90.00
_cell.angle_gamma   90.00
#
_symmetry.space_group_name_H-M   'P 1'
#
loop_
_entity.id
_entity.type
_entity.pdbx_description
1 polymer ?
#
loop_
_entity_poly.entity_id
_entity_poly.type
_entity_poly.pdbx_seq_one_letter_code
_entity_poly.pdbx_strand_id
1 'polypeptide(L)'
;MTNEKNMEPEETPSVVEDVAAGFVAHGLADGAKAGTAETGSAPDPKRPKWLILAIAAACVVVVAAAGIGGWAAWHHAQLSEAKSVCAEASDTVRVAMNKYNALLNGDAADAVETSEDAVADAAVLSDLADAIDAEAPEYAGCTATDKIGLDEATASLADASGWYESHTKSLQTAVDAVNASVLDKTVSDARTLLDSTDGKVTDNATREALKTAIGERDADAIAKAVKGVNDSIKAKEEADRKAQEEAEAAAAQAQAEAEAAAQAQQQAQQYYQQSYTPSYSYTPTYSGGGSSGSSSGGSSGGPVSGGHGCTTDCGTLPDYGVIIH
;
A
#
# COMPACT_ATOMS: atom_id res chain seq x y z
N MET A 1 43.46 0.93 -16.52
CA MET A 1 44.52 -0.05 -16.88
C MET A 1 45.41 -0.23 -15.65
N THR A 2 46.08 -1.40 -15.55
CA THR A 2 46.81 -1.95 -14.37
C THR A 2 45.94 -2.12 -13.13
N ASN A 3 45.50 -3.34 -12.77
CA ASN A 3 46.23 -4.53 -12.28
C ASN A 3 46.45 -4.50 -10.77
N GLU A 4 45.73 -5.35 -10.04
CA GLU A 4 46.35 -6.17 -9.00
C GLU A 4 45.61 -7.50 -8.85
N LYS A 5 46.30 -8.50 -8.29
CA LYS A 5 46.01 -9.93 -8.47
C LYS A 5 46.23 -10.65 -7.14
N ASN A 6 45.17 -11.23 -6.57
CA ASN A 6 45.18 -12.27 -5.54
C ASN A 6 43.71 -12.64 -5.19
N MET A 7 43.38 -13.76 -4.55
CA MET A 7 44.00 -15.10 -4.46
C MET A 7 43.09 -15.91 -3.52
N GLU A 8 42.32 -16.88 -4.04
CA GLU A 8 41.53 -17.89 -3.31
C GLU A 8 40.79 -18.77 -4.34
N PRO A 9 40.25 -19.96 -3.99
CA PRO A 9 40.15 -20.54 -2.65
C PRO A 9 40.99 -21.81 -2.45
N GLU A 10 41.46 -22.05 -1.21
CA GLU A 10 41.87 -23.40 -0.77
C GLU A 10 40.70 -24.15 -0.13
N GLU A 11 40.70 -25.47 -0.33
CA GLU A 11 39.68 -26.37 0.18
C GLU A 11 39.79 -26.55 1.70
N THR A 12 38.66 -26.58 2.41
CA THR A 12 38.56 -27.24 3.71
C THR A 12 37.39 -28.22 3.68
N PRO A 13 37.64 -29.55 3.74
CA PRO A 13 36.56 -30.52 3.75
C PRO A 13 35.92 -30.64 5.14
N SER A 14 34.59 -30.75 5.13
CA SER A 14 33.75 -31.18 6.24
C SER A 14 34.26 -32.44 6.94
N VAL A 15 34.25 -32.44 8.27
CA VAL A 15 34.26 -33.67 9.07
C VAL A 15 33.05 -33.63 10.02
N VAL A 16 32.02 -34.36 9.63
CA VAL A 16 30.90 -34.77 10.49
C VAL A 16 30.98 -36.28 10.70
N GLU A 17 30.56 -36.73 11.90
CA GLU A 17 30.30 -38.14 12.27
C GLU A 17 31.52 -39.08 12.15
N ASP A 18 32.04 -39.67 13.23
CA ASP A 18 31.37 -40.74 13.96
C ASP A 18 32.02 -40.96 15.35
N VAL A 19 31.26 -40.85 16.44
CA VAL A 19 31.69 -41.27 17.79
C VAL A 19 30.73 -42.37 18.29
N ALA A 20 30.91 -43.57 17.75
CA ALA A 20 30.27 -44.78 18.22
C ALA A 20 31.21 -45.57 19.15
N ALA A 21 30.67 -46.05 20.28
CA ALA A 21 31.44 -46.66 21.36
C ALA A 21 32.07 -48.02 20.99
N GLY A 22 33.28 -48.28 21.51
CA GLY A 22 34.06 -49.50 21.27
C GLY A 22 34.80 -50.01 22.51
N PHE A 23 34.08 -50.33 23.58
CA PHE A 23 34.63 -50.94 24.80
C PHE A 23 35.10 -52.39 24.53
N VAL A 24 36.41 -52.64 24.53
CA VAL A 24 37.01 -53.92 24.96
C VAL A 24 38.39 -53.67 25.56
N ALA A 25 38.58 -54.07 26.82
CA ALA A 25 39.90 -54.27 27.41
C ALA A 25 40.19 -55.76 27.52
N HIS A 26 41.32 -56.23 26.95
CA HIS A 26 42.16 -57.36 27.43
C HIS A 26 43.35 -57.58 26.48
N GLY A 27 44.54 -57.90 27.01
CA GLY A 27 45.70 -58.30 26.19
C GLY A 27 47.05 -57.99 26.82
N LEU A 28 47.51 -58.84 27.75
CA LEU A 28 48.88 -58.85 28.26
C LEU A 28 49.84 -59.56 27.28
N ALA A 29 51.16 -59.42 27.54
CA ALA A 29 52.28 -60.19 26.98
C ALA A 29 52.68 -59.87 25.52
N ASP A 30 53.96 -59.88 25.13
CA ASP A 30 55.23 -59.91 25.89
C ASP A 30 56.36 -59.46 24.95
N GLY A 31 57.55 -59.12 25.46
CA GLY A 31 58.75 -59.00 24.60
C GLY A 31 59.68 -57.83 24.87
N ALA A 32 60.27 -57.77 26.07
CA ALA A 32 61.44 -56.92 26.29
C ALA A 32 62.62 -57.39 25.41
N LYS A 33 63.34 -56.46 24.78
CA LYS A 33 64.70 -56.70 24.31
C LYS A 33 65.64 -55.65 24.89
N ALA A 34 66.37 -56.06 25.94
CA ALA A 34 67.38 -55.24 26.58
C ALA A 34 68.62 -55.12 25.68
N GLY A 35 69.21 -53.91 25.65
CA GLY A 35 70.62 -53.73 25.36
C GLY A 35 71.43 -53.91 26.65
N THR A 36 72.49 -54.72 26.58
CA THR A 36 73.55 -54.90 27.59
C THR A 36 74.05 -53.55 28.15
N ALA A 37 74.21 -53.39 29.47
CA ALA A 37 75.36 -53.84 30.29
C ALA A 37 76.69 -53.23 29.79
N GLU A 38 77.60 -52.69 30.62
CA GLU A 38 77.90 -52.92 32.04
C GLU A 38 78.14 -51.58 32.81
N THR A 39 78.49 -51.46 34.10
CA THR A 39 79.09 -52.38 35.10
C THR A 39 78.75 -51.93 36.54
N GLY A 40 78.73 -52.86 37.53
CA GLY A 40 79.07 -52.56 38.93
C GLY A 40 77.98 -52.64 40.02
N SER A 41 77.79 -53.83 40.61
CA SER A 41 77.36 -53.98 42.03
C SER A 41 78.52 -53.54 42.96
N ALA A 42 78.38 -53.13 44.23
CA ALA A 42 77.29 -53.12 45.23
C ALA A 42 77.60 -51.93 46.23
N PRO A 43 76.91 -51.70 47.39
CA PRO A 43 75.89 -52.50 48.09
C PRO A 43 74.60 -51.72 48.46
N ASP A 44 73.70 -52.38 49.21
CA ASP A 44 72.46 -51.79 49.74
C ASP A 44 72.66 -50.47 50.52
N PRO A 45 71.94 -49.39 50.15
CA PRO A 45 71.37 -48.49 51.13
C PRO A 45 70.01 -49.04 51.57
N LYS A 46 69.74 -49.08 52.88
CA LYS A 46 68.37 -49.23 53.40
C LYS A 46 67.50 -48.15 52.74
N ARG A 47 66.65 -48.53 51.77
CA ARG A 47 65.70 -47.62 51.09
C ARG A 47 64.95 -46.89 52.20
N PRO A 48 65.21 -45.60 52.45
CA PRO A 48 64.78 -45.02 53.69
C PRO A 48 63.28 -44.78 53.54
N LYS A 49 62.48 -45.14 54.55
CA LYS A 49 61.01 -45.18 54.44
C LYS A 49 60.42 -43.81 54.02
N TRP A 50 61.13 -42.71 54.27
CA TRP A 50 60.80 -41.37 53.79
C TRP A 50 60.83 -41.22 52.26
N LEU A 51 61.65 -41.97 51.52
CA LEU A 51 61.72 -41.89 50.06
C LEU A 51 60.45 -42.46 49.40
N ILE A 52 59.92 -43.56 49.94
CA ILE A 52 58.64 -44.13 49.50
C ILE A 52 57.50 -43.16 49.82
N LEU A 53 57.54 -42.54 51.00
CA LEU A 53 56.56 -41.51 51.40
C LEU A 53 56.62 -40.28 50.48
N ALA A 54 57.82 -39.84 50.10
CA ALA A 54 58.03 -38.70 49.20
C ALA A 54 57.54 -38.99 47.77
N ILE A 55 57.80 -40.19 47.24
CA ILE A 55 57.28 -40.62 45.94
C ILE A 55 55.75 -40.71 45.97
N ALA A 56 55.16 -41.31 47.02
CA ALA A 56 53.71 -41.37 47.18
C ALA A 56 53.08 -39.96 47.26
N ALA A 57 53.69 -39.04 48.01
CA ALA A 57 53.25 -37.64 48.08
C ALA A 57 53.35 -36.94 46.71
N ALA A 58 54.43 -37.14 45.96
CA ALA A 58 54.59 -36.59 44.62
C ALA A 58 53.51 -37.12 43.65
N CYS A 59 53.20 -38.42 43.69
CA CYS A 59 52.12 -39.00 42.89
C CYS A 59 50.75 -38.38 43.22
N VAL A 60 50.45 -38.16 44.51
CA VAL A 60 49.20 -37.48 44.93
C VAL A 60 49.12 -36.05 44.39
N VAL A 61 50.22 -35.28 44.42
CA VAL A 61 50.27 -33.92 43.86
C VAL A 61 50.04 -33.92 42.35
N VAL A 62 50.62 -34.87 41.61
CA VAL A 62 50.41 -34.98 40.15
C VAL A 62 48.96 -35.31 39.80
N VAL A 63 48.32 -36.24 40.53
CA VAL A 63 46.90 -36.57 40.32
C VAL A 63 45.99 -35.39 40.66
N ALA A 64 46.27 -34.67 41.75
CA ALA A 64 45.52 -33.47 42.11
C ALA A 64 45.65 -32.36 41.05
N ALA A 65 46.86 -32.11 40.55
CA ALA A 65 47.10 -31.13 39.49
C ALA A 65 46.40 -31.49 38.17
N ALA A 66 46.41 -32.78 37.78
CA ALA A 66 45.71 -33.26 36.60
C ALA A 66 44.18 -33.13 36.73
N GLY A 67 43.62 -33.44 37.91
CA GLY A 67 42.19 -33.27 38.18
C GLY A 67 41.74 -31.81 38.13
N ILE A 68 42.51 -30.89 38.74
CA ILE A 68 42.23 -29.46 38.71
C ILE A 68 42.36 -28.91 37.28
N GLY A 69 43.41 -29.28 36.55
CA GLY A 69 43.62 -28.84 35.16
C GLY A 69 42.52 -29.33 34.22
N GLY A 70 42.10 -30.59 34.34
CA GLY A 70 41.00 -31.15 33.54
C GLY A 70 39.65 -30.49 33.84
N TRP A 71 39.34 -30.27 35.13
CA TRP A 71 38.11 -29.57 35.53
C TRP A 71 38.10 -28.12 35.06
N ALA A 72 39.21 -27.39 35.19
CA ALA A 72 39.33 -26.02 34.71
C ALA A 72 39.17 -25.93 33.18
N ALA A 73 39.83 -26.81 32.42
CA ALA A 73 39.70 -26.85 30.96
C ALA A 73 38.26 -27.14 30.50
N TRP A 74 37.59 -28.11 31.11
CA TRP A 74 36.18 -28.42 30.83
C TRP A 74 35.24 -27.26 31.19
N HIS A 75 35.46 -26.62 32.34
CA HIS A 75 34.64 -25.49 32.78
C HIS A 75 34.86 -24.26 31.88
N HIS A 76 36.09 -23.99 31.45
CA HIS A 76 36.39 -22.94 30.46
C HIS A 76 35.74 -23.21 29.09
N ALA A 77 35.75 -24.45 28.60
CA ALA A 77 35.09 -24.81 27.34
C ALA A 77 33.58 -24.55 27.40
N GLN A 78 32.89 -25.11 28.40
CA GLN A 78 31.45 -24.91 28.64
C GLN A 78 31.06 -23.42 28.77
N LEU A 79 31.89 -22.63 29.45
CA LEU A 79 31.66 -21.21 29.65
C LEU A 79 31.95 -20.39 28.39
N SER A 80 32.90 -20.80 27.55
CA SER A 80 33.14 -20.17 26.24
C SER A 80 32.00 -20.44 25.24
N GLU A 81 31.46 -21.66 25.25
CA GLU A 81 30.30 -22.06 24.43
C GLU A 81 29.04 -21.27 24.84
N ALA A 82 28.71 -21.24 26.15
CA ALA A 82 27.57 -20.46 26.65
C ALA A 82 27.69 -18.95 26.37
N LYS A 83 28.91 -18.39 26.38
CA LYS A 83 29.14 -17.00 25.96
C LYS A 83 28.91 -16.78 24.47
N SER A 84 29.32 -17.74 23.63
CA SER A 84 29.07 -17.67 22.18
C SER A 84 27.58 -17.70 21.87
N VAL A 85 26.84 -18.63 22.48
CA VAL A 85 25.38 -18.75 22.29
C VAL A 85 24.65 -17.50 22.79
N CYS A 86 25.03 -16.96 23.95
CA CYS A 86 24.44 -15.71 24.46
C CYS A 86 24.75 -14.52 23.53
N ALA A 87 25.95 -14.44 22.96
CA ALA A 87 26.31 -13.39 22.00
C ALA A 87 25.50 -13.51 20.69
N GLU A 88 25.28 -14.73 20.18
CA GLU A 88 24.42 -14.99 19.01
C GLU A 88 22.95 -14.61 19.28
N ALA A 89 22.43 -14.94 20.47
CA ALA A 89 21.10 -14.51 20.90
C ALA A 89 21.00 -12.97 21.02
N SER A 90 22.05 -12.33 21.53
CA SER A 90 22.17 -10.86 21.61
C SER A 90 22.12 -10.21 20.22
N ASP A 91 22.89 -10.72 19.25
CA ASP A 91 22.89 -10.20 17.88
C ASP A 91 21.54 -10.47 17.18
N THR A 92 20.90 -11.61 17.45
CA THR A 92 19.56 -11.93 16.94
C THR A 92 18.53 -10.91 17.43
N VAL A 93 18.50 -10.62 18.75
CA VAL A 93 17.65 -9.57 19.31
C VAL A 93 17.98 -8.21 18.72
N ARG A 94 19.25 -7.84 18.55
CA ARG A 94 19.65 -6.57 17.92
C ARG A 94 19.14 -6.46 16.48
N VAL A 95 19.17 -7.55 15.70
CA VAL A 95 18.61 -7.59 14.34
C VAL A 95 17.09 -7.46 14.37
N ALA A 96 16.39 -8.14 15.29
CA ALA A 96 14.94 -8.03 15.45
C ALA A 96 14.52 -6.61 15.87
N MET A 97 15.20 -6.02 16.85
CA MET A 97 15.06 -4.62 17.25
C MET A 97 15.26 -3.65 16.08
N ASN A 98 16.31 -3.84 15.26
CA ASN A 98 16.58 -2.97 14.13
C ASN A 98 15.48 -3.06 13.06
N LYS A 99 14.92 -4.25 12.80
CA LYS A 99 13.78 -4.42 11.89
C LYS A 99 12.52 -3.74 12.42
N TYR A 100 12.19 -3.97 13.69
CA TYR A 100 11.05 -3.34 14.35
C TYR A 100 11.16 -1.81 14.33
N ASN A 101 12.31 -1.27 14.71
CA ASN A 101 12.57 0.18 14.68
C ASN A 101 12.59 0.76 13.25
N ALA A 102 13.09 0.03 12.25
CA ALA A 102 13.05 0.48 10.86
C ALA A 102 11.62 0.59 10.34
N LEU A 103 10.74 -0.35 10.70
CA LEU A 103 9.31 -0.29 10.37
C LEU A 103 8.60 0.83 11.13
N LEU A 104 8.85 0.95 12.45
CA LEU A 104 8.30 2.02 13.30
C LEU A 104 8.61 3.44 12.81
N ASN A 105 9.86 3.68 12.40
CA ASN A 105 10.34 5.00 11.98
C ASN A 105 10.29 5.21 10.46
N GLY A 106 9.77 4.23 9.71
CA GLY A 106 9.57 4.27 8.26
C GLY A 106 8.07 4.11 7.97
N ASP A 107 7.70 3.01 7.32
CA ASP A 107 6.34 2.77 6.81
C ASP A 107 5.22 2.98 7.86
N ALA A 108 5.47 2.70 9.15
CA ALA A 108 4.48 2.96 10.20
C ALA A 108 4.35 4.44 10.57
N ALA A 109 5.44 5.21 10.53
CA ALA A 109 5.40 6.66 10.72
C ALA A 109 4.68 7.34 9.55
N ASP A 110 5.01 6.95 8.32
CA ASP A 110 4.35 7.44 7.10
C ASP A 110 2.85 7.09 7.11
N ALA A 111 2.48 5.88 7.57
CA ALA A 111 1.08 5.47 7.70
C ALA A 111 0.32 6.25 8.79
N VAL A 112 0.96 6.65 9.89
CA VAL A 112 0.34 7.52 10.92
C VAL A 112 0.10 8.95 10.43
N GLU A 113 0.85 9.44 9.43
CA GLU A 113 0.54 10.73 8.79
C GLU A 113 -0.69 10.68 7.86
N THR A 114 -1.27 9.49 7.62
CA THR A 114 -2.48 9.33 6.81
C THR A 114 -3.72 9.86 7.55
N SER A 115 -4.49 10.76 6.91
CA SER A 115 -5.71 11.31 7.51
C SER A 115 -6.90 10.35 7.44
N GLU A 116 -7.82 10.46 8.40
CA GLU A 116 -9.07 9.66 8.44
C GLU A 116 -9.89 9.75 7.13
N ASP A 117 -9.90 10.91 6.47
CA ASP A 117 -10.58 11.09 5.18
C ASP A 117 -9.96 10.32 4.00
N ALA A 118 -8.69 9.91 4.12
CA ALA A 118 -7.94 9.21 3.07
C ALA A 118 -8.10 7.68 3.13
N VAL A 119 -8.54 7.14 4.26
CA VAL A 119 -8.83 5.72 4.47
C VAL A 119 -10.32 5.40 4.24
N ALA A 120 -10.64 4.14 3.93
CA ALA A 120 -12.03 3.67 3.77
C ALA A 120 -12.69 3.34 5.12
N ASP A 121 -11.88 2.88 6.05
CA ASP A 121 -12.21 2.63 7.45
C ASP A 121 -11.19 3.39 8.31
N ALA A 122 -11.65 4.25 9.22
CA ALA A 122 -10.79 5.01 10.12
C ALA A 122 -10.24 4.17 11.29
N ALA A 123 -10.86 3.01 11.59
CA ALA A 123 -10.41 2.14 12.68
C ALA A 123 -8.98 1.62 12.47
N VAL A 124 -8.55 1.42 11.22
CA VAL A 124 -7.19 0.95 10.88
C VAL A 124 -6.09 1.90 11.36
N LEU A 125 -6.37 3.20 11.51
CA LEU A 125 -5.42 4.17 12.06
C LEU A 125 -5.32 4.03 13.59
N SER A 126 -6.41 3.67 14.27
CA SER A 126 -6.40 3.32 15.69
C SER A 126 -5.67 2.01 15.93
N ASP A 127 -5.94 0.97 15.12
CA ASP A 127 -5.26 -0.33 15.21
C ASP A 127 -3.75 -0.20 14.97
N LEU A 128 -3.34 0.71 14.06
CA LEU A 128 -1.93 1.05 13.85
C LEU A 128 -1.32 1.78 15.06
N ALA A 129 -2.02 2.76 15.63
CA ALA A 129 -1.54 3.47 16.81
C ALA A 129 -1.37 2.53 18.03
N ASP A 130 -2.34 1.63 18.25
CA ASP A 130 -2.28 0.61 19.31
C ASP A 130 -1.13 -0.40 19.08
N ALA A 131 -0.80 -0.72 17.82
CA ALA A 131 0.35 -1.56 17.48
C ALA A 131 1.71 -0.85 17.68
N ILE A 132 1.73 0.48 17.60
CA ILE A 132 2.91 1.33 17.81
C ILE A 132 3.21 1.54 19.30
N ASP A 133 2.18 1.68 20.15
CA ASP A 133 2.31 1.91 21.61
C ASP A 133 2.74 0.67 22.41
N ALA A 134 3.11 -0.43 21.73
CA ALA A 134 3.48 -1.69 22.35
C ALA A 134 4.80 -1.60 23.13
N GLU A 135 4.73 -1.73 24.47
CA GLU A 135 5.89 -1.62 25.35
C GLU A 135 6.87 -2.79 25.15
N ALA A 136 8.10 -2.45 24.76
CA ALA A 136 9.15 -3.42 24.44
C ALA A 136 9.81 -4.03 25.69
N PRO A 137 10.21 -5.32 25.65
CA PRO A 137 10.81 -6.01 26.79
C PRO A 137 12.20 -5.47 27.16
N GLU A 138 12.56 -5.57 28.44
CA GLU A 138 13.91 -5.21 28.90
C GLU A 138 14.99 -6.13 28.29
N TYR A 139 16.11 -5.54 27.86
CA TYR A 139 17.21 -6.25 27.25
C TYR A 139 18.15 -6.88 28.30
N ALA A 140 18.15 -8.21 28.41
CA ALA A 140 19.11 -8.94 29.24
C ALA A 140 20.48 -9.08 28.54
N GLY A 141 21.50 -8.35 29.01
CA GLY A 141 22.85 -8.45 28.46
C GLY A 141 23.65 -9.67 28.97
N CYS A 142 24.49 -10.24 28.10
CA CYS A 142 25.41 -11.36 28.39
C CYS A 142 26.57 -11.00 29.34
N THR A 143 26.23 -10.61 30.56
CA THR A 143 27.16 -10.10 31.58
C THR A 143 27.55 -11.14 32.63
N ALA A 144 26.83 -12.27 32.68
CA ALA A 144 27.07 -13.34 33.64
C ALA A 144 28.47 -13.99 33.48
N THR A 145 29.04 -14.40 34.61
CA THR A 145 30.38 -15.00 34.68
C THR A 145 30.36 -16.52 34.81
N ASP A 146 29.18 -17.12 34.98
CA ASP A 146 28.94 -18.56 35.08
C ASP A 146 27.96 -19.04 34.00
N LYS A 147 27.87 -20.35 33.80
CA LYS A 147 27.02 -20.93 32.74
C LYS A 147 25.52 -20.70 33.00
N ILE A 148 25.07 -20.76 34.26
CA ILE A 148 23.64 -20.70 34.58
C ILE A 148 23.10 -19.30 34.26
N GLY A 149 23.79 -18.25 34.69
CA GLY A 149 23.41 -16.88 34.35
C GLY A 149 23.51 -16.56 32.85
N LEU A 150 24.37 -17.25 32.09
CA LEU A 150 24.43 -17.12 30.62
C LEU A 150 23.28 -17.87 29.94
N ASP A 151 22.91 -19.05 30.43
CA ASP A 151 21.75 -19.81 29.95
C ASP A 151 20.44 -19.03 30.21
N GLU A 152 20.30 -18.43 31.41
CA GLU A 152 19.16 -17.57 31.78
C GLU A 152 19.10 -16.29 30.93
N ALA A 153 20.22 -15.60 30.71
CA ALA A 153 20.28 -14.44 29.82
C ALA A 153 19.93 -14.81 28.38
N THR A 154 20.39 -15.97 27.90
CA THR A 154 20.05 -16.50 26.55
C THR A 154 18.55 -16.76 26.42
N ALA A 155 17.90 -17.33 27.45
CA ALA A 155 16.46 -17.54 27.45
C ALA A 155 15.68 -16.22 27.42
N SER A 156 16.07 -15.23 28.23
CA SER A 156 15.46 -13.90 28.22
C SER A 156 15.64 -13.17 26.88
N LEU A 157 16.79 -13.34 26.22
CA LEU A 157 17.03 -12.83 24.86
C LEU A 157 16.15 -13.55 23.82
N ALA A 158 15.94 -14.87 23.95
CA ALA A 158 15.03 -15.61 23.06
C ALA A 158 13.58 -15.12 23.19
N ASP A 159 13.10 -14.89 24.43
CA ASP A 159 11.78 -14.32 24.69
C ASP A 159 11.65 -12.90 24.09
N ALA A 160 12.65 -12.04 24.30
CA ALA A 160 12.68 -10.71 23.70
C ALA A 160 12.69 -10.76 22.15
N SER A 161 13.43 -11.69 21.55
CA SER A 161 13.43 -11.90 20.10
C SER A 161 12.06 -12.34 19.58
N GLY A 162 11.40 -13.26 20.29
CA GLY A 162 10.05 -13.73 19.96
C GLY A 162 9.01 -12.60 20.03
N TRP A 163 9.13 -11.72 21.03
CA TRP A 163 8.33 -10.50 21.13
C TRP A 163 8.55 -9.58 19.91
N TYR A 164 9.80 -9.21 19.61
CA TYR A 164 10.09 -8.32 18.48
C TYR A 164 9.65 -8.89 17.13
N GLU A 165 9.80 -10.21 16.91
CA GLU A 165 9.28 -10.85 15.70
C GLU A 165 7.75 -10.79 15.59
N SER A 166 7.04 -11.04 16.69
CA SER A 166 5.58 -11.00 16.72
C SER A 166 5.06 -9.58 16.52
N HIS A 167 5.63 -8.61 17.22
CA HIS A 167 5.25 -7.20 17.13
C HIS A 167 5.64 -6.58 15.78
N THR A 168 6.76 -6.97 15.16
CA THR A 168 7.09 -6.55 13.78
C THR A 168 6.04 -7.05 12.78
N LYS A 169 5.61 -8.32 12.88
CA LYS A 169 4.56 -8.90 12.00
C LYS A 169 3.20 -8.23 12.24
N SER A 170 2.85 -7.94 13.48
CA SER A 170 1.60 -7.25 13.84
C SER A 170 1.59 -5.81 13.32
N LEU A 171 2.68 -5.06 13.53
CA LEU A 171 2.85 -3.70 13.02
C LEU A 171 2.82 -3.66 11.49
N GLN A 172 3.49 -4.60 10.82
CA GLN A 172 3.44 -4.70 9.36
C GLN A 172 2.02 -4.98 8.86
N THR A 173 1.28 -5.87 9.53
CA THR A 173 -0.12 -6.15 9.20
C THR A 173 -1.01 -4.91 9.36
N ALA A 174 -0.77 -4.09 10.39
CA ALA A 174 -1.50 -2.83 10.59
C ALA A 174 -1.17 -1.80 9.50
N VAL A 175 0.11 -1.63 9.14
CA VAL A 175 0.55 -0.76 8.02
C VAL A 175 -0.06 -1.22 6.69
N ASP A 176 -0.03 -2.53 6.40
CA ASP A 176 -0.65 -3.11 5.22
C ASP A 176 -2.18 -2.89 5.20
N ALA A 177 -2.84 -2.90 6.37
CA ALA A 177 -4.26 -2.59 6.50
C ALA A 177 -4.58 -1.11 6.24
N VAL A 178 -3.75 -0.16 6.71
CA VAL A 178 -3.87 1.27 6.36
C VAL A 178 -3.73 1.44 4.85
N ASN A 179 -2.68 0.89 4.25
CA ASN A 179 -2.43 0.97 2.80
C ASN A 179 -3.57 0.37 1.96
N ALA A 180 -4.10 -0.79 2.38
CA ALA A 180 -5.27 -1.41 1.75
C ALA A 180 -6.52 -0.52 1.87
N SER A 181 -6.75 0.09 3.04
CA SER A 181 -7.87 0.99 3.30
C SER A 181 -7.80 2.28 2.45
N VAL A 182 -6.62 2.87 2.27
CA VAL A 182 -6.38 4.00 1.34
C VAL A 182 -6.68 3.58 -0.12
N LEU A 183 -6.27 2.38 -0.51
CA LEU A 183 -6.55 1.87 -1.85
C LEU A 183 -8.04 1.58 -2.06
N ASP A 184 -8.74 1.01 -1.07
CA ASP A 184 -10.19 0.80 -1.12
C ASP A 184 -10.95 2.13 -1.20
N LYS A 185 -10.52 3.16 -0.47
CA LYS A 185 -11.08 4.52 -0.56
C LYS A 185 -10.90 5.10 -1.96
N THR A 186 -9.67 5.05 -2.48
CA THR A 186 -9.32 5.50 -3.84
C THR A 186 -10.16 4.79 -4.91
N VAL A 187 -10.35 3.48 -4.78
CA VAL A 187 -11.18 2.66 -5.68
C VAL A 187 -12.68 3.01 -5.55
N SER A 188 -13.16 3.31 -4.34
CA SER A 188 -14.55 3.70 -4.08
C SER A 188 -14.89 5.09 -4.66
N ASP A 189 -14.01 6.07 -4.44
CA ASP A 189 -14.15 7.41 -4.99
C ASP A 189 -14.08 7.40 -6.52
N ALA A 190 -13.17 6.59 -7.09
CA ALA A 190 -13.05 6.38 -8.53
C ALA A 190 -14.31 5.75 -9.15
N ARG A 191 -14.94 4.77 -8.48
CA ARG A 191 -16.26 4.22 -8.90
C ARG A 191 -17.36 5.27 -8.84
N THR A 192 -17.40 6.07 -7.77
CA THR A 192 -18.38 7.15 -7.61
C THR A 192 -18.22 8.22 -8.71
N LEU A 193 -16.98 8.54 -9.10
CA LEU A 193 -16.71 9.38 -10.27
C LEU A 193 -17.17 8.71 -11.57
N LEU A 194 -16.85 7.43 -11.77
CA LEU A 194 -17.23 6.67 -12.97
C LEU A 194 -18.75 6.67 -13.19
N ASP A 195 -19.53 6.52 -12.12
CA ASP A 195 -21.00 6.48 -12.17
C ASP A 195 -21.62 7.88 -12.31
N SER A 196 -21.13 8.88 -11.56
CA SER A 196 -21.63 10.26 -11.64
C SER A 196 -21.35 10.96 -12.97
N THR A 197 -20.43 10.41 -13.77
CA THR A 197 -20.01 10.89 -15.09
C THR A 197 -20.59 10.09 -16.26
N ASP A 198 -21.40 9.06 -15.99
CA ASP A 198 -22.08 8.30 -17.03
C ASP A 198 -22.98 9.20 -17.89
N GLY A 199 -22.89 9.05 -19.21
CA GLY A 199 -23.55 9.94 -20.18
C GLY A 199 -23.08 11.41 -20.19
N LYS A 200 -22.17 11.83 -19.31
CA LYS A 200 -21.63 13.21 -19.27
C LYS A 200 -20.29 13.37 -19.97
N VAL A 201 -19.48 12.33 -20.10
CA VAL A 201 -18.22 12.40 -20.87
C VAL A 201 -18.45 12.04 -22.34
N THR A 202 -17.90 12.84 -23.25
CA THR A 202 -18.02 12.62 -24.71
C THR A 202 -17.16 11.44 -25.19
N ASP A 203 -16.08 11.14 -24.46
CA ASP A 203 -15.16 10.05 -24.80
C ASP A 203 -15.37 8.82 -23.90
N ASN A 204 -15.86 7.74 -24.52
CA ASN A 204 -16.02 6.45 -23.85
C ASN A 204 -14.68 5.75 -23.54
N ALA A 205 -13.59 6.08 -24.26
CA ALA A 205 -12.29 5.47 -24.00
C ALA A 205 -11.72 5.91 -22.64
N THR A 206 -11.85 7.19 -22.29
CA THR A 206 -11.49 7.72 -20.97
C THR A 206 -12.29 7.04 -19.85
N ARG A 207 -13.58 6.72 -20.07
CA ARG A 207 -14.43 6.00 -19.10
C ARG A 207 -14.01 4.53 -18.94
N GLU A 208 -13.77 3.81 -20.03
CA GLU A 208 -13.31 2.41 -19.96
C GLU A 208 -11.88 2.30 -19.38
N ALA A 209 -11.01 3.29 -19.58
CA ALA A 209 -9.69 3.35 -18.94
C ALA A 209 -9.80 3.44 -17.40
N LEU A 210 -10.67 4.32 -16.89
CA LEU A 210 -10.93 4.42 -15.43
C LEU A 210 -11.52 3.12 -14.87
N LYS A 211 -12.49 2.53 -15.57
CA LYS A 211 -13.10 1.24 -15.20
C LYS A 211 -12.09 0.09 -15.18
N THR A 212 -11.14 0.06 -16.11
CA THR A 212 -10.05 -0.94 -16.14
C THR A 212 -9.13 -0.76 -14.94
N ALA A 213 -8.65 0.46 -14.69
CA ALA A 213 -7.78 0.76 -13.54
C ALA A 213 -8.44 0.44 -12.18
N ILE A 214 -9.75 0.72 -12.04
CA ILE A 214 -10.58 0.33 -10.89
C ILE A 214 -10.65 -1.20 -10.72
N GLY A 215 -10.70 -1.95 -11.82
CA GLY A 215 -10.73 -3.41 -11.81
C GLY A 215 -9.37 -4.02 -11.44
N GLU A 216 -8.28 -3.39 -11.87
CA GLU A 216 -6.90 -3.78 -11.57
C GLU A 216 -6.44 -3.32 -10.17
N ARG A 217 -7.17 -2.40 -9.53
CA ARG A 217 -6.79 -1.73 -8.27
C ARG A 217 -5.41 -1.06 -8.31
N ASP A 218 -5.02 -0.52 -9.46
CA ASP A 218 -3.78 0.24 -9.62
C ASP A 218 -4.03 1.72 -9.24
N ALA A 219 -3.45 2.16 -8.11
CA ALA A 219 -3.62 3.52 -7.59
C ALA A 219 -3.15 4.61 -8.56
N ASP A 220 -2.02 4.40 -9.24
CA ASP A 220 -1.44 5.36 -10.18
C ASP A 220 -2.26 5.44 -11.48
N ALA A 221 -2.70 4.29 -11.99
CA ALA A 221 -3.59 4.22 -13.14
C ALA A 221 -4.97 4.84 -12.82
N ILE A 222 -5.51 4.61 -11.62
CA ILE A 222 -6.75 5.25 -11.14
C ILE A 222 -6.56 6.76 -11.08
N ALA A 223 -5.52 7.27 -10.40
CA ALA A 223 -5.27 8.71 -10.29
C ALA A 223 -5.11 9.39 -11.66
N LYS A 224 -4.40 8.74 -12.59
CA LYS A 224 -4.25 9.21 -13.97
C LYS A 224 -5.57 9.20 -14.75
N ALA A 225 -6.37 8.16 -14.62
CA ALA A 225 -7.66 8.04 -15.31
C ALA A 225 -8.72 8.99 -14.73
N VAL A 226 -8.78 9.16 -13.41
CA VAL A 226 -9.59 10.17 -12.70
C VAL A 226 -9.27 11.57 -13.22
N LYS A 227 -7.97 11.91 -13.35
CA LYS A 227 -7.57 13.18 -13.96
C LYS A 227 -8.06 13.31 -15.41
N GLY A 228 -7.90 12.28 -16.22
CA GLY A 228 -8.38 12.26 -17.60
C GLY A 228 -9.89 12.47 -17.72
N VAL A 229 -10.69 11.82 -16.86
CA VAL A 229 -12.14 12.04 -16.77
C VAL A 229 -12.44 13.50 -16.43
N ASN A 230 -11.79 14.07 -15.40
CA ASN A 230 -12.01 15.45 -14.98
C ASN A 230 -11.61 16.48 -16.05
N ASP A 231 -10.52 16.24 -16.78
CA ASP A 231 -10.10 17.12 -17.89
C ASP A 231 -11.06 17.01 -19.09
N SER A 232 -11.62 15.81 -19.35
CA SER A 232 -12.64 15.58 -20.38
C SER A 232 -13.98 16.28 -20.07
N ILE A 233 -14.42 16.26 -18.81
CA ILE A 233 -15.61 16.98 -18.34
C ILE A 233 -15.46 18.48 -18.58
N LYS A 234 -14.35 19.08 -18.13
CA LYS A 234 -14.08 20.52 -18.33
C LYS A 234 -14.04 20.90 -19.81
N ALA A 235 -13.44 20.06 -20.65
CA ALA A 235 -13.41 20.28 -22.09
C ALA A 235 -14.82 20.25 -22.72
N LYS A 236 -15.70 19.38 -22.23
CA LYS A 236 -17.11 19.33 -22.64
C LYS A 236 -17.89 20.54 -22.12
N GLU A 237 -17.77 20.89 -20.84
CA GLU A 237 -18.45 22.06 -20.25
C GLU A 237 -18.09 23.35 -20.99
N GLU A 238 -16.83 23.52 -21.38
CA GLU A 238 -16.35 24.64 -22.20
C GLU A 238 -16.96 24.63 -23.62
N ALA A 239 -17.10 23.44 -24.23
CA ALA A 239 -17.70 23.29 -25.56
C ALA A 239 -19.23 23.50 -25.55
N ASP A 240 -19.93 22.92 -24.57
CA ASP A 240 -21.37 23.08 -24.38
C ASP A 240 -21.71 24.55 -24.08
N ARG A 241 -20.90 25.25 -23.26
CA ARG A 241 -21.08 26.69 -23.00
C ARG A 241 -20.90 27.53 -24.27
N LYS A 242 -19.87 27.26 -25.08
CA LYS A 242 -19.67 27.95 -26.37
C LYS A 242 -20.80 27.67 -27.35
N ALA A 243 -21.28 26.44 -27.43
CA ALA A 243 -22.42 26.09 -28.28
C ALA A 243 -23.70 26.80 -27.82
N GLN A 244 -23.89 27.00 -26.51
CA GLN A 244 -24.99 27.80 -25.97
C GLN A 244 -24.83 29.30 -26.30
N GLU A 245 -23.64 29.87 -26.10
CA GLU A 245 -23.33 31.27 -26.47
C GLU A 245 -23.58 31.53 -27.97
N GLU A 246 -23.16 30.62 -28.85
CA GLU A 246 -23.42 30.69 -30.30
C GLU A 246 -24.91 30.53 -30.64
N ALA A 247 -25.63 29.63 -29.97
CA ALA A 247 -27.07 29.44 -30.17
C ALA A 247 -27.89 30.66 -29.71
N GLU A 248 -27.54 31.27 -28.59
CA GLU A 248 -28.16 32.49 -28.09
C GLU A 248 -27.87 33.69 -29.01
N ALA A 249 -26.63 33.82 -29.51
CA ALA A 249 -26.27 34.84 -30.51
C ALA A 249 -27.03 34.66 -31.83
N ALA A 250 -27.17 33.43 -32.33
CA ALA A 250 -27.93 33.13 -33.54
C ALA A 250 -29.44 33.40 -33.34
N ALA A 251 -30.00 33.06 -32.18
CA ALA A 251 -31.39 33.36 -31.84
C ALA A 251 -31.65 34.88 -31.78
N ALA A 252 -30.73 35.66 -31.19
CA ALA A 252 -30.81 37.11 -31.15
C ALA A 252 -30.73 37.75 -32.55
N GLN A 253 -29.85 37.23 -33.43
CA GLN A 253 -29.78 37.68 -34.83
C GLN A 253 -31.08 37.36 -35.59
N ALA A 254 -31.61 36.15 -35.46
CA ALA A 254 -32.87 35.76 -36.10
C ALA A 254 -34.08 36.60 -35.63
N GLN A 255 -34.11 36.98 -34.35
CA GLN A 255 -35.12 37.90 -33.82
C GLN A 255 -34.97 39.31 -34.44
N ALA A 256 -33.74 39.84 -34.50
CA ALA A 256 -33.49 41.15 -35.11
C ALA A 256 -33.85 41.20 -36.61
N GLU A 257 -33.58 40.13 -37.37
CA GLU A 257 -33.99 40.01 -38.78
C GLU A 257 -35.52 39.92 -38.93
N ALA A 258 -36.19 39.17 -38.04
CA ALA A 258 -37.66 39.06 -38.04
C ALA A 258 -38.33 40.41 -37.71
N GLU A 259 -37.81 41.17 -36.75
CA GLU A 259 -38.28 42.52 -36.45
C GLU A 259 -38.05 43.49 -37.60
N ALA A 260 -36.87 43.45 -38.24
CA ALA A 260 -36.57 44.28 -39.41
C ALA A 260 -37.51 43.97 -40.59
N ALA A 261 -37.79 42.68 -40.85
CA ALA A 261 -38.74 42.25 -41.87
C ALA A 261 -40.19 42.70 -41.55
N ALA A 262 -40.61 42.61 -40.29
CA ALA A 262 -41.92 43.09 -39.85
C ALA A 262 -42.09 44.61 -40.02
N GLN A 263 -41.06 45.40 -39.66
CA GLN A 263 -41.07 46.85 -39.89
C GLN A 263 -41.13 47.20 -41.38
N ALA A 264 -40.38 46.49 -42.24
CA ALA A 264 -40.42 46.69 -43.69
C ALA A 264 -41.81 46.42 -44.28
N GLN A 265 -42.51 45.38 -43.82
CA GLN A 265 -43.88 45.10 -44.26
C GLN A 265 -44.88 46.20 -43.82
N GLN A 266 -44.74 46.75 -42.61
CA GLN A 266 -45.61 47.85 -42.17
C GLN A 266 -45.41 49.13 -43.01
N GLN A 267 -44.17 49.45 -43.39
CA GLN A 267 -43.90 50.60 -44.28
C GLN A 267 -44.48 50.38 -45.69
N ALA A 268 -44.42 49.16 -46.24
CA ALA A 268 -45.02 48.84 -47.53
C ALA A 268 -46.56 48.97 -47.54
N GLN A 269 -47.23 48.55 -46.47
CA GLN A 269 -48.69 48.69 -46.29
C GLN A 269 -49.14 50.16 -46.24
N GLN A 270 -48.39 51.02 -45.53
CA GLN A 270 -48.62 52.47 -45.47
C GLN A 270 -48.56 53.12 -46.87
N TYR A 271 -47.64 52.66 -47.73
CA TYR A 271 -47.48 53.21 -49.08
C TYR A 271 -48.62 52.81 -50.03
N TYR A 272 -49.15 51.59 -49.92
CA TYR A 272 -50.28 51.13 -50.73
C TYR A 272 -51.60 51.85 -50.42
N GLN A 273 -51.84 52.22 -49.16
CA GLN A 273 -53.04 52.97 -48.76
C GLN A 273 -53.06 54.43 -49.24
N GLN A 274 -51.90 55.00 -49.62
CA GLN A 274 -51.81 56.38 -50.12
C GLN A 274 -52.03 56.51 -51.64
N SER A 275 -52.06 55.40 -52.41
CA SER A 275 -52.28 55.45 -53.88
C SER A 275 -53.73 55.18 -54.30
N TYR A 276 -54.60 54.77 -53.38
CA TYR A 276 -56.01 54.53 -53.64
C TYR A 276 -56.83 55.81 -53.50
N THR A 277 -56.84 56.64 -54.56
CA THR A 277 -57.75 57.78 -54.66
C THR A 277 -59.13 57.30 -55.18
N PRO A 278 -60.22 57.39 -54.38
CA PRO A 278 -61.54 56.98 -54.85
C PRO A 278 -62.16 58.07 -55.71
N SER A 279 -62.02 57.97 -57.04
CA SER A 279 -62.72 58.81 -58.01
C SER A 279 -64.20 58.38 -58.12
N TYR A 280 -65.01 58.81 -57.16
CA TYR A 280 -66.44 58.53 -57.13
C TYR A 280 -67.17 59.27 -58.26
N SER A 281 -67.49 58.55 -59.34
CA SER A 281 -68.36 59.00 -60.43
C SER A 281 -69.76 58.37 -60.31
N TYR A 282 -70.71 58.95 -61.03
CA TYR A 282 -72.12 59.04 -60.62
C TYR A 282 -73.04 57.98 -61.28
N THR A 283 -74.01 57.46 -60.51
CA THR A 283 -75.09 56.50 -60.86
C THR A 283 -74.70 55.01 -61.01
N PRO A 284 -75.63 54.03 -60.81
CA PRO A 284 -77.07 54.16 -60.59
C PRO A 284 -77.63 53.55 -59.28
N THR A 285 -78.91 53.83 -59.03
CA THR A 285 -79.72 53.31 -57.93
C THR A 285 -80.20 51.87 -58.15
N TYR A 286 -80.21 51.02 -57.10
CA TYR A 286 -81.42 50.53 -56.41
C TYR A 286 -81.19 49.20 -55.64
N SER A 287 -81.39 49.28 -54.32
CA SER A 287 -81.62 48.26 -53.26
C SER A 287 -81.49 46.73 -53.50
N GLY A 288 -80.84 46.08 -52.51
CA GLY A 288 -81.14 44.71 -52.03
C GLY A 288 -80.45 43.57 -52.80
N GLY A 289 -79.81 42.58 -52.19
CA GLY A 289 -79.68 42.23 -50.77
C GLY A 289 -79.98 40.73 -50.58
N GLY A 290 -79.08 39.97 -49.93
CA GLY A 290 -79.36 38.57 -49.54
C GLY A 290 -78.30 37.53 -49.93
N SER A 291 -77.44 37.22 -48.96
CA SER A 291 -76.87 35.91 -48.58
C SER A 291 -76.71 34.73 -49.56
N SER A 292 -75.47 34.20 -49.51
CA SER A 292 -75.10 32.77 -49.30
C SER A 292 -75.25 31.72 -50.41
N GLY A 293 -74.13 31.00 -50.64
CA GLY A 293 -73.99 29.81 -51.51
C GLY A 293 -72.63 29.85 -52.22
N SER A 294 -71.53 29.33 -51.66
CA SER A 294 -71.12 27.90 -51.52
C SER A 294 -70.80 27.17 -52.84
N SER A 295 -69.72 26.37 -52.81
CA SER A 295 -69.15 25.53 -53.89
C SER A 295 -68.28 26.31 -54.90
N SER A 296 -67.13 25.84 -55.39
CA SER A 296 -66.41 24.54 -55.26
C SER A 296 -64.89 24.80 -55.40
N GLY A 297 -63.98 24.16 -54.65
CA GLY A 297 -63.40 22.82 -54.94
C GLY A 297 -62.23 22.96 -55.93
N GLY A 298 -60.96 22.68 -55.61
CA GLY A 298 -60.37 21.40 -55.17
C GLY A 298 -59.59 20.78 -56.35
N SER A 299 -58.47 20.06 -56.28
CA SER A 299 -57.62 19.46 -55.21
C SER A 299 -56.19 19.34 -55.80
N SER A 300 -55.09 18.90 -55.16
CA SER A 300 -54.78 17.89 -54.12
C SER A 300 -53.39 18.18 -53.50
N GLY A 301 -52.89 17.54 -52.43
CA GLY A 301 -53.39 16.50 -51.51
C GLY A 301 -52.50 16.41 -50.24
N GLY A 302 -52.96 15.71 -49.19
CA GLY A 302 -52.33 15.69 -47.83
C GLY A 302 -51.24 14.61 -47.59
N PRO A 303 -51.14 13.94 -46.42
CA PRO A 303 -52.16 13.75 -45.37
C PRO A 303 -51.76 13.92 -43.87
N VAL A 304 -52.84 14.08 -43.08
CA VAL A 304 -53.13 13.90 -41.64
C VAL A 304 -52.15 13.14 -40.71
N SER A 305 -51.79 13.79 -39.59
CA SER A 305 -51.70 13.21 -38.21
C SER A 305 -51.56 14.35 -37.16
N GLY A 306 -51.97 14.26 -35.87
CA GLY A 306 -52.88 13.28 -35.26
C GLY A 306 -52.70 12.94 -33.76
N GLY A 307 -52.88 13.89 -32.79
CA GLY A 307 -52.88 13.55 -31.36
C GLY A 307 -52.64 14.69 -30.34
N HIS A 308 -53.62 14.90 -29.46
CA HIS A 308 -53.59 15.41 -28.07
C HIS A 308 -52.61 16.52 -27.62
N GLY A 309 -53.18 17.63 -27.11
CA GLY A 309 -52.58 18.38 -26.01
C GLY A 309 -52.92 17.73 -24.65
N CYS A 310 -52.08 17.95 -23.65
CA CYS A 310 -52.43 17.68 -22.25
C CYS A 310 -53.30 18.83 -21.69
N THR A 311 -54.33 18.46 -20.95
CA THR A 311 -55.24 19.38 -20.25
C THR A 311 -55.05 19.27 -18.74
N THR A 312 -55.08 20.41 -18.05
CA THR A 312 -55.45 20.57 -16.63
C THR A 312 -54.39 20.19 -15.56
N ASP A 313 -54.01 21.21 -14.78
CA ASP A 313 -53.50 21.23 -13.39
C ASP A 313 -52.53 20.14 -12.86
N CYS A 314 -51.25 20.54 -12.80
CA CYS A 314 -50.22 20.21 -11.80
C CYS A 314 -49.05 21.19 -12.05
N GLY A 315 -48.56 22.05 -11.16
CA GLY A 315 -48.78 22.31 -9.74
C GLY A 315 -47.95 23.55 -9.33
N THR A 316 -47.90 23.90 -8.05
CA THR A 316 -47.43 25.20 -7.53
C THR A 316 -45.91 25.34 -7.28
N LEU A 317 -45.38 26.56 -7.49
CA LEU A 317 -44.26 27.22 -6.75
C LEU A 317 -42.84 26.63 -6.87
N PRO A 318 -41.76 27.33 -6.41
CA PRO A 318 -41.63 28.73 -5.96
C PRO A 318 -40.72 29.56 -6.92
N ASP A 319 -40.73 30.90 -7.01
CA ASP A 319 -40.57 31.96 -6.00
C ASP A 319 -39.29 31.85 -5.13
N TYR A 320 -38.12 32.10 -5.76
CA TYR A 320 -36.89 32.39 -5.01
C TYR A 320 -36.79 33.89 -4.74
N GLY A 321 -37.33 34.29 -3.59
CA GLY A 321 -37.23 35.65 -3.08
C GLY A 321 -35.77 36.08 -2.84
N VAL A 322 -35.42 37.25 -3.38
CA VAL A 322 -34.21 37.97 -3.01
C VAL A 322 -34.34 38.43 -1.55
N ILE A 323 -33.61 37.78 -0.64
CA ILE A 323 -33.44 38.28 0.73
C ILE A 323 -32.12 39.05 0.78
N ILE A 324 -32.24 40.38 0.90
CA ILE A 324 -31.16 41.24 1.37
C ILE A 324 -31.36 41.41 2.87
N HIS A 325 -30.44 40.87 3.68
CA HIS A 325 -30.12 41.41 5.00
C HIS A 325 -28.76 40.89 5.50
#